data_AF-K9X5E3-F1
#
_entry.id   AF-K9X5E3-F1
#
_cell.length_a   1.000
_cell.length_b   1.000
_cell.length_c   1.000
_cell.angle_alpha   90.00
_cell.angle_beta   90.00
_cell.angle_gamma   90.00
#
_symmetry.space_group_name_H-M   'P 1'
#
loop_
_entity.id
_entity.type
_entity.pdbx_description
1 polymer ?
#
loop_
_entity_poly.entity_id
_entity_poly.type
_entity_poly.pdbx_seq_one_letter_code
_entity_poly.pdbx_strand_id
1 'polypeptide(L)'
;MLSPSTVYISKLNYFTENNQKIDTRRNVNSCYIYEDRQETNLPDSFLTNYRTHKKMTTTLQQRSSANVWDRFCEWITSTENRIYIGWFGVLMIPTLLAATTCFIIAFIAAPPVDIDGIREPVAGSLIYGNNIISGAVVPSSNAIGLHFYPIWEAASLDEWLYNGGPYQLVIFHFLIGCACYLGRQWELSYRLGMRPWICVAYSAPLASATAVFLIYPIGQGSFSDGMPLGISGTFNFMIVFQAEHNILMHPFHMLGVAGVFGGSLFSAMHGSLVTSSLVRETTETESLNYGYKFGQEEETYNIVAAHGYFGRLIFQYASFNNSRQLHFLLAAWPVIGIWFTALGVSTMAFNLNGFNFNQSIIDSQGRVIGTWADVINRANLGMEVMHERNAHNFPLDLAAGDVAPVALTAPAING
;
A
#
# COMPACT_ATOMS: atom_id res chain seq x y z
N MET A 1 37.00 -50.78 -9.96
CA MET A 1 36.31 -52.08 -10.03
C MET A 1 34.85 -51.80 -10.36
N LEU A 2 34.46 -52.21 -11.57
CA LEU A 2 33.11 -52.54 -12.07
C LEU A 2 31.91 -51.59 -11.81
N SER A 3 31.45 -51.03 -12.93
CA SER A 3 30.10 -50.52 -13.24
C SER A 3 29.11 -51.70 -13.45
N PRO A 4 27.87 -51.50 -13.92
CA PRO A 4 26.63 -51.14 -13.23
C PRO A 4 25.58 -52.28 -13.34
N SER A 5 24.38 -52.13 -12.78
CA SER A 5 23.25 -53.03 -13.10
C SER A 5 21.91 -52.30 -13.16
N THR A 6 21.30 -52.43 -14.34
CA THR A 6 20.01 -51.95 -14.82
C THR A 6 18.92 -52.99 -14.57
N VAL A 7 17.67 -52.56 -14.31
CA VAL A 7 16.43 -53.31 -14.59
C VAL A 7 15.35 -52.27 -15.00
N TYR A 8 15.10 -52.02 -16.31
CA TYR A 8 14.06 -52.58 -17.22
C TYR A 8 12.60 -52.51 -16.72
N ILE A 9 11.81 -51.50 -17.14
CA ILE A 9 10.79 -51.44 -18.22
C ILE A 9 9.53 -52.32 -18.01
N SER A 10 8.36 -51.67 -17.98
CA SER A 10 7.21 -52.10 -18.78
C SER A 10 6.41 -50.89 -19.31
N LYS A 11 6.18 -50.91 -20.63
CA LYS A 11 5.26 -50.06 -21.39
C LYS A 11 3.88 -50.73 -21.39
N LEU A 12 2.81 -49.94 -21.35
CA LEU A 12 1.57 -50.28 -22.07
C LEU A 12 0.95 -49.01 -22.65
N ASN A 13 0.85 -49.01 -23.98
CA ASN A 13 0.07 -48.09 -24.83
C ASN A 13 -1.24 -48.81 -25.23
N TYR A 14 -2.14 -48.02 -25.86
CA TYR A 14 -3.48 -48.35 -26.43
C TYR A 14 -4.63 -48.15 -25.43
N PHE A 15 -5.58 -47.22 -25.62
CA PHE A 15 -6.40 -46.99 -26.82
C PHE A 15 -6.67 -45.50 -27.14
N THR A 16 -6.88 -45.26 -28.43
CA THR A 16 -7.23 -44.02 -29.13
C THR A 16 -8.75 -43.78 -29.22
N GLU A 17 -9.10 -42.52 -29.50
CA GLU A 17 -10.30 -42.01 -30.18
C GLU A 17 -11.67 -42.05 -29.48
N ASN A 18 -12.17 -40.86 -29.10
CA ASN A 18 -13.41 -40.37 -29.74
C ASN A 18 -13.58 -38.85 -29.60
N ASN A 19 -13.87 -38.25 -30.75
CA ASN A 19 -14.32 -36.89 -30.97
C ASN A 19 -15.55 -36.54 -30.12
N GLN A 20 -15.60 -35.32 -29.55
CA GLN A 20 -16.74 -34.41 -29.70
C GLN A 20 -16.42 -33.02 -29.15
N LYS A 21 -16.22 -32.06 -30.07
CA LYS A 21 -16.41 -30.63 -29.82
C LYS A 21 -17.89 -30.40 -29.54
N ILE A 22 -18.23 -29.89 -28.36
CA ILE A 22 -19.57 -29.37 -28.08
C ILE A 22 -19.56 -27.86 -28.32
N ASP A 23 -20.21 -27.51 -29.42
CA ASP A 23 -20.59 -26.16 -29.82
C ASP A 23 -21.76 -25.67 -28.96
N THR A 24 -21.62 -24.49 -28.37
CA THR A 24 -22.74 -23.75 -27.77
C THR A 24 -22.70 -22.29 -28.22
N ARG A 25 -23.02 -22.04 -29.49
CA ARG A 25 -23.53 -20.74 -29.97
C ARG A 25 -25.03 -20.81 -30.29
N ARG A 26 -25.82 -20.14 -29.44
CA ARG A 26 -27.09 -19.43 -29.73
C ARG A 26 -27.11 -18.28 -28.71
N ASN A 27 -27.46 -17.04 -28.94
CA ASN A 27 -28.07 -16.31 -30.04
C ASN A 27 -27.77 -14.83 -29.73
N VAL A 28 -27.12 -14.06 -30.61
CA VAL A 28 -27.40 -12.62 -30.73
C VAL A 28 -27.21 -12.23 -32.19
N ASN A 29 -28.26 -11.64 -32.74
CA ASN A 29 -28.44 -11.22 -34.12
C ASN A 29 -27.40 -10.18 -34.57
N SER A 30 -26.81 -10.39 -35.74
CA SER A 30 -26.41 -9.29 -36.63
C SER A 30 -26.31 -9.78 -38.06
N CYS A 31 -27.25 -9.32 -38.87
CA CYS A 31 -27.38 -9.53 -40.30
C CYS A 31 -26.19 -8.87 -41.01
N TYR A 32 -25.36 -9.64 -41.70
CA TYR A 32 -24.41 -9.15 -42.69
C TYR A 32 -24.84 -9.68 -44.06
N ILE A 33 -25.34 -8.77 -44.89
CA ILE A 33 -25.60 -9.02 -46.31
C ILE A 33 -24.25 -8.87 -47.04
N TYR A 34 -23.83 -9.94 -47.70
CA TYR A 34 -22.78 -9.93 -48.72
C TYR A 34 -23.37 -9.32 -49.99
N GLU A 35 -22.79 -8.24 -50.50
CA GLU A 35 -23.00 -7.78 -51.88
C GLU A 35 -21.77 -8.12 -52.72
N ASP A 36 -22.04 -8.85 -53.79
CA ASP A 36 -21.15 -9.41 -54.78
C ASP A 36 -20.63 -8.33 -55.73
N ARG A 37 -19.31 -8.21 -55.91
CA ARG A 37 -18.71 -7.30 -56.91
C ARG A 37 -18.57 -8.05 -58.23
N GLN A 38 -19.37 -7.68 -59.22
CA GLN A 38 -19.05 -7.94 -60.63
C GLN A 38 -18.47 -6.68 -61.28
N GLU A 39 -17.27 -6.83 -61.83
CA GLU A 39 -16.60 -5.87 -62.71
C GLU A 39 -17.22 -5.94 -64.11
N THR A 40 -17.64 -4.80 -64.66
CA THR A 40 -17.82 -4.62 -66.11
C THR A 40 -17.30 -3.24 -66.54
N ASN A 41 -16.50 -3.23 -67.61
CA ASN A 41 -15.74 -2.11 -68.15
C ASN A 41 -16.56 -1.12 -69.03
N LEU A 42 -16.29 0.18 -68.85
CA LEU A 42 -16.33 1.34 -69.80
C LEU A 42 -17.69 1.97 -70.21
N PRO A 43 -17.75 3.26 -70.68
CA PRO A 43 -16.81 4.39 -70.54
C PRO A 43 -17.44 5.72 -70.03
N ASP A 44 -16.58 6.68 -69.68
CA ASP A 44 -16.93 8.07 -69.35
C ASP A 44 -17.64 8.80 -70.50
N SER A 45 -18.85 9.31 -70.24
CA SER A 45 -19.25 10.69 -70.59
C SER A 45 -20.74 10.94 -70.31
N PHE A 46 -21.05 12.20 -69.97
CA PHE A 46 -22.35 12.85 -69.99
C PHE A 46 -23.31 12.63 -68.80
N LEU A 47 -23.61 13.78 -68.15
CA LEU A 47 -24.94 14.25 -67.73
C LEU A 47 -25.33 14.20 -66.22
N THR A 48 -25.14 15.38 -65.63
CA THR A 48 -26.16 16.18 -64.91
C THR A 48 -26.30 16.05 -63.39
N ASN A 49 -26.04 17.20 -62.75
CA ASN A 49 -26.42 17.62 -61.41
C ASN A 49 -27.83 17.16 -60.99
N TYR A 50 -27.91 16.22 -60.06
CA TYR A 50 -29.05 16.08 -59.17
C TYR A 50 -28.64 16.45 -57.75
N ARG A 51 -28.98 17.68 -57.36
CA ARG A 51 -28.99 18.15 -55.97
C ARG A 51 -29.95 17.26 -55.17
N THR A 52 -29.42 16.34 -54.39
CA THR A 52 -30.15 15.74 -53.27
C THR A 52 -30.16 16.76 -52.13
N HIS A 53 -31.32 17.40 -51.92
CA HIS A 53 -31.60 18.13 -50.68
C HIS A 53 -31.59 17.12 -49.51
N LYS A 54 -30.40 16.88 -48.95
CA LYS A 54 -30.27 16.24 -47.65
C LYS A 54 -30.86 17.24 -46.65
N LYS A 55 -32.08 16.96 -46.20
CA LYS A 55 -32.71 17.63 -45.06
C LYS A 55 -31.74 17.48 -43.89
N MET A 56 -30.92 18.50 -43.66
CA MET A 56 -30.11 18.60 -42.47
C MET A 56 -31.10 18.91 -41.36
N THR A 57 -31.64 17.87 -40.73
CA THR A 57 -32.34 18.01 -39.46
C THR A 57 -31.25 18.39 -38.47
N THR A 58 -30.95 19.68 -38.39
CA THR A 58 -30.32 20.29 -37.23
C THR A 58 -31.29 20.06 -36.09
N THR A 59 -31.14 18.93 -35.40
CA THR A 59 -31.52 18.82 -34.01
C THR A 59 -30.66 19.85 -33.27
N LEU A 60 -31.15 21.09 -33.24
CA LEU A 60 -30.91 22.02 -32.15
C LEU A 60 -31.43 21.30 -30.91
N GLN A 61 -30.61 20.38 -30.39
CA GLN A 61 -30.71 19.92 -29.04
C GLN A 61 -30.36 21.15 -28.23
N GLN A 62 -31.41 21.90 -27.90
CA GLN A 62 -31.40 22.93 -26.89
C GLN A 62 -30.70 22.27 -25.71
N ARG A 63 -29.41 22.54 -25.51
CA ARG A 63 -28.72 22.21 -24.27
C ARG A 63 -29.52 22.99 -23.25
N SER A 64 -30.49 22.34 -22.61
CA SER A 64 -30.99 22.77 -21.32
C SER A 64 -29.72 23.09 -20.56
N SER A 65 -29.51 24.37 -20.25
CA SER A 65 -28.34 24.81 -19.51
C SER A 65 -28.22 23.87 -18.33
N ALA A 66 -27.19 23.01 -18.34
CA ALA A 66 -27.00 22.00 -17.31
C ALA A 66 -27.14 22.70 -15.97
N ASN A 67 -27.93 22.13 -15.06
CA ASN A 67 -28.20 22.82 -13.80
C ASN A 67 -26.86 22.99 -13.05
N VAL A 68 -26.83 23.86 -12.03
CA VAL A 68 -25.57 24.18 -11.33
C VAL A 68 -24.89 22.91 -10.79
N TRP A 69 -25.68 21.93 -10.35
CA TRP A 69 -25.18 20.66 -9.84
C TRP A 69 -24.57 19.79 -10.95
N ASP A 70 -25.19 19.71 -12.12
CA ASP A 70 -24.66 18.97 -13.27
C ASP A 70 -23.31 19.54 -13.72
N ARG A 71 -23.21 20.87 -13.84
CA ARG A 71 -21.93 21.54 -14.17
C ARG A 71 -20.87 21.29 -13.11
N PHE A 72 -21.25 21.27 -11.83
CA PHE A 72 -20.34 20.96 -10.73
C PHE A 72 -19.85 19.51 -10.83
N CYS A 73 -20.74 18.55 -11.08
CA CYS A 73 -20.38 17.14 -11.29
C CYS A 73 -19.43 16.96 -12.48
N GLU A 74 -19.73 17.61 -13.60
CA GLU A 74 -18.87 17.60 -14.80
C GLU A 74 -17.47 18.16 -14.48
N TRP A 75 -17.39 19.24 -13.71
CA TRP A 75 -16.11 19.83 -13.31
C TRP A 75 -15.32 18.93 -12.34
N ILE A 76 -15.97 18.37 -11.32
CA ILE A 76 -15.34 17.48 -10.33
C ILE A 76 -14.77 16.23 -11.01
N THR A 77 -15.48 15.69 -12.00
CA THR A 77 -15.09 14.44 -12.68
C THR A 77 -14.34 14.66 -13.99
N SER A 78 -13.98 15.90 -14.31
CA SER A 78 -13.25 16.24 -15.54
C SER A 78 -11.84 15.67 -15.56
N THR A 79 -11.49 15.04 -16.68
CA THR A 79 -10.14 14.54 -17.00
C THR A 79 -9.18 15.63 -17.45
N GLU A 80 -9.70 16.83 -17.74
CA GLU A 80 -8.90 17.99 -18.19
C GLU A 80 -8.32 18.80 -17.03
N ASN A 81 -8.72 18.49 -15.78
CA ASN A 81 -8.11 19.11 -14.61
C ASN A 81 -6.64 18.68 -14.50
N ARG A 82 -5.73 19.64 -14.29
CA ARG A 82 -4.29 19.39 -14.12
C ARG A 82 -3.99 18.36 -13.02
N ILE A 83 -4.80 18.37 -11.97
CA ILE A 83 -4.85 17.35 -10.92
C ILE A 83 -6.30 16.90 -10.85
N TYR A 84 -6.57 15.64 -11.18
CA TYR A 84 -7.92 15.07 -11.10
C TYR A 84 -8.49 15.24 -9.69
N ILE A 85 -9.76 15.65 -9.57
CA ILE A 85 -10.43 15.79 -8.28
C ILE A 85 -11.16 14.47 -8.00
N GLY A 86 -12.27 14.22 -8.69
CA GLY A 86 -13.14 13.07 -8.46
C GLY A 86 -13.91 13.17 -7.14
N TRP A 87 -14.87 12.28 -6.94
CA TRP A 87 -15.68 12.26 -5.72
C TRP A 87 -14.84 11.95 -4.47
N PHE A 88 -13.85 11.06 -4.60
CA PHE A 88 -12.90 10.83 -3.52
C PHE A 88 -12.03 12.06 -3.22
N GLY A 89 -11.70 12.86 -4.25
CA GLY A 89 -10.95 14.10 -4.08
C GLY A 89 -11.64 15.14 -3.20
N VAL A 90 -12.97 15.17 -3.21
CA VAL A 90 -13.77 16.09 -2.38
C VAL A 90 -13.50 15.88 -0.88
N LEU A 91 -13.29 14.64 -0.45
CA LEU A 91 -12.94 14.33 0.94
C LEU A 91 -11.43 14.32 1.17
N MET A 92 -10.66 13.77 0.22
CA MET A 92 -9.21 13.64 0.29
C MET A 92 -8.49 14.99 0.46
N ILE A 93 -8.89 16.01 -0.31
CA ILE A 93 -8.21 17.30 -0.32
C ILE A 93 -8.29 17.99 1.04
N PRO A 94 -9.48 18.25 1.63
CA PRO A 94 -9.56 18.95 2.90
C PRO A 94 -8.91 18.15 4.05
N THR A 95 -9.03 16.82 4.07
CA THR A 95 -8.43 16.02 5.15
C THR A 95 -6.91 16.00 5.08
N LEU A 96 -6.32 15.79 3.90
CA LEU A 96 -4.86 15.83 3.76
C LEU A 96 -4.30 17.24 3.99
N LEU A 97 -5.03 18.30 3.61
CA LEU A 97 -4.62 19.67 3.94
C LEU A 97 -4.62 19.91 5.45
N ALA A 98 -5.70 19.53 6.15
CA ALA A 98 -5.78 19.67 7.61
C ALA A 98 -4.67 18.89 8.34
N ALA A 99 -4.46 17.62 7.96
CA ALA A 99 -3.40 16.78 8.52
C ALA A 99 -2.01 17.39 8.26
N THR A 100 -1.73 17.83 7.03
CA THR A 100 -0.44 18.41 6.65
C THR A 100 -0.18 19.71 7.40
N THR A 101 -1.16 20.61 7.46
CA THR A 101 -1.03 21.90 8.16
C THR A 101 -0.81 21.69 9.66
N CYS A 102 -1.61 20.84 10.30
CA CYS A 102 -1.46 20.54 11.73
C CYS A 102 -0.11 19.89 12.02
N PHE A 103 0.31 18.91 11.21
CA PHE A 103 1.62 18.25 11.36
C PHE A 103 2.77 19.25 11.27
N ILE A 104 2.80 20.11 10.24
CA ILE A 104 3.87 21.11 10.06
C ILE A 104 3.94 22.05 11.27
N ILE A 105 2.79 22.59 11.70
CA ILE A 105 2.76 23.52 12.83
C ILE A 105 3.18 22.81 14.13
N ALA A 106 2.66 21.63 14.40
CA ALA A 106 2.98 20.88 15.61
C ALA A 106 4.45 20.45 15.65
N PHE A 107 5.00 19.97 14.53
CA PHE A 107 6.41 19.57 14.43
C PHE A 107 7.36 20.76 14.66
N ILE A 108 6.97 21.96 14.26
CA ILE A 108 7.78 23.17 14.48
C ILE A 108 7.60 23.69 15.91
N ALA A 109 6.37 23.78 16.40
CA ALA A 109 6.03 24.65 17.53
C ALA A 109 5.17 24.05 18.65
N ALA A 110 4.78 22.76 18.60
CA ALA A 110 4.00 22.18 19.70
C ALA A 110 4.80 22.18 21.02
N PRO A 111 4.18 22.52 22.15
CA PRO A 111 4.80 22.36 23.46
C PRO A 111 5.01 20.88 23.80
N PRO A 112 5.73 20.56 24.89
CA PRO A 112 5.88 19.20 25.38
C PRO A 112 4.54 18.52 25.71
N VAL A 113 4.46 17.21 25.45
CA VAL A 113 3.23 16.40 25.54
C VAL A 113 3.38 15.29 26.58
N ASP A 114 2.38 15.10 27.44
CA ASP A 114 2.37 14.02 28.46
C ASP A 114 1.90 12.68 27.89
N ILE A 115 2.74 12.03 27.09
CA ILE A 115 2.43 10.80 26.35
C ILE A 115 1.98 9.64 27.26
N ASP A 116 2.67 9.40 28.38
CA ASP A 116 2.36 8.25 29.25
C ASP A 116 1.30 8.58 30.32
N GLY A 117 0.81 9.82 30.37
CA GLY A 117 -0.20 10.26 31.34
C GLY A 117 0.30 10.36 32.79
N ILE A 118 1.63 10.35 32.99
CA ILE A 118 2.28 10.38 34.30
C ILE A 118 2.77 11.78 34.70
N ARG A 119 2.37 12.81 33.94
CA ARG A 119 2.82 14.20 34.10
C ARG A 119 4.33 14.36 33.85
N GLU A 120 4.88 13.62 32.88
CA GLU A 120 6.26 13.74 32.39
C GLU A 120 6.26 14.15 30.92
N PRO A 121 6.11 15.46 30.59
CA PRO A 121 5.96 15.90 29.22
C PRO A 121 7.22 15.70 28.37
N VAL A 122 7.05 15.13 27.18
CA VAL A 122 8.10 14.90 26.19
C VAL A 122 8.08 16.03 25.15
N ALA A 123 9.22 16.71 24.99
CA ALA A 123 9.38 17.74 23.97
C ALA A 123 9.56 17.11 22.58
N GLY A 124 8.62 17.36 21.66
CA GLY A 124 8.69 16.83 20.29
C GLY A 124 9.07 17.84 19.20
N SER A 125 8.92 19.14 19.44
CA SER A 125 9.03 20.14 18.36
C SER A 125 10.40 20.82 18.27
N LEU A 126 10.67 21.45 17.12
CA LEU A 126 11.95 22.11 16.83
C LEU A 126 12.25 23.27 17.79
N ILE A 127 11.27 24.14 18.09
CA ILE A 127 11.51 25.29 18.99
C ILE A 127 11.78 24.85 20.43
N TYR A 128 11.34 23.65 20.81
CA TYR A 128 11.60 23.05 22.13
C TYR A 128 12.87 22.16 22.14
N GLY A 129 13.81 22.44 21.24
CA GLY A 129 15.17 21.89 21.30
C GLY A 129 15.41 20.62 20.48
N ASN A 130 14.46 20.22 19.63
CA ASN A 130 14.65 19.08 18.72
C ASN A 130 15.27 19.49 17.38
N ASN A 131 15.96 18.53 16.76
CA ASN A 131 16.33 18.61 15.35
C ASN A 131 15.41 17.72 14.50
N ILE A 132 15.67 17.60 13.20
CA ILE A 132 14.83 16.79 12.29
C ILE A 132 14.80 15.30 12.67
N ILE A 133 15.87 14.77 13.28
CA ILE A 133 15.96 13.36 13.68
C ILE A 133 15.19 13.14 14.98
N SER A 134 15.40 13.99 15.98
CA SER A 134 14.78 13.84 17.31
C SER A 134 13.34 14.34 17.36
N GLY A 135 12.95 15.23 16.45
CA GLY A 135 11.63 15.83 16.43
C GLY A 135 10.50 14.85 16.08
N ALA A 136 9.33 15.06 16.69
CA ALA A 136 8.12 14.30 16.47
C ALA A 136 6.86 15.11 16.83
N VAL A 137 5.74 14.80 16.18
CA VAL A 137 4.42 15.03 16.81
C VAL A 137 4.16 13.82 17.72
N VAL A 138 4.18 14.08 19.02
CA VAL A 138 4.11 13.07 20.09
C VAL A 138 2.68 12.51 20.19
N PRO A 139 2.48 11.18 20.35
CA PRO A 139 1.19 10.56 20.61
C PRO A 139 0.37 11.19 21.73
N SER A 140 -0.95 11.00 21.68
CA SER A 140 -1.85 11.52 22.71
C SER A 140 -1.67 10.77 24.03
N SER A 141 -1.92 11.47 25.14
CA SER A 141 -1.71 10.95 26.49
C SER A 141 -2.43 9.63 26.76
N ASN A 142 -1.78 8.70 27.47
CA ASN A 142 -2.37 7.46 27.94
C ASN A 142 -3.57 7.70 28.88
N ALA A 143 -3.63 8.87 29.54
CA ALA A 143 -4.80 9.28 30.31
C ALA A 143 -6.08 9.43 29.45
N ILE A 144 -5.92 9.64 28.13
CA ILE A 144 -7.04 9.65 27.16
C ILE A 144 -7.37 8.22 26.70
N GLY A 145 -6.40 7.32 26.62
CA GLY A 145 -6.60 5.99 26.04
C GLY A 145 -7.13 6.06 24.59
N LEU A 146 -8.27 5.42 24.34
CA LEU A 146 -8.97 5.45 23.04
C LEU A 146 -10.04 6.53 22.91
N HIS A 147 -10.21 7.39 23.92
CA HIS A 147 -11.22 8.44 23.83
C HIS A 147 -10.93 9.40 22.67
N PHE A 148 -11.98 9.75 21.93
CA PHE A 148 -11.90 10.71 20.85
C PHE A 148 -11.69 12.11 21.45
N TYR A 149 -10.52 12.71 21.18
CA TYR A 149 -10.10 13.98 21.80
C TYR A 149 -9.93 15.11 20.77
N PRO A 150 -11.03 15.59 20.15
CA PRO A 150 -11.01 16.74 19.27
C PRO A 150 -10.79 18.03 20.06
N ILE A 151 -10.50 19.13 19.34
CA ILE A 151 -10.21 20.43 19.94
C ILE A 151 -11.31 20.90 20.91
N TRP A 152 -12.57 20.61 20.61
CA TRP A 152 -13.72 21.07 21.41
C TRP A 152 -14.01 20.23 22.66
N GLU A 153 -13.33 19.10 22.87
CA GLU A 153 -13.41 18.35 24.14
C GLU A 153 -12.45 18.93 25.20
N ALA A 154 -11.43 19.67 24.80
CA ALA A 154 -10.52 20.34 25.72
C ALA A 154 -11.11 21.67 26.23
N ALA A 155 -10.80 22.05 27.46
CA ALA A 155 -11.20 23.35 28.02
C ALA A 155 -10.43 24.52 27.38
N SER A 156 -9.24 24.26 26.84
CA SER A 156 -8.43 25.23 26.12
C SER A 156 -7.50 24.57 25.09
N LEU A 157 -6.92 25.38 24.20
CA LEU A 157 -5.87 24.90 23.29
C LEU A 157 -4.61 24.47 24.04
N ASP A 158 -4.28 25.11 25.16
CA ASP A 158 -3.10 24.74 25.94
C ASP A 158 -3.24 23.33 26.53
N GLU A 159 -4.43 23.00 27.04
CA GLU A 159 -4.76 21.64 27.49
C GLU A 159 -4.74 20.65 26.32
N TRP A 160 -5.35 21.02 25.18
CA TRP A 160 -5.36 20.17 23.99
C TRP A 160 -3.94 19.85 23.49
N LEU A 161 -3.04 20.83 23.52
CA LEU A 161 -1.64 20.66 23.16
C LEU A 161 -0.89 19.82 24.19
N TYR A 162 -1.07 20.06 25.49
CA TYR A 162 -0.42 19.29 26.56
C TYR A 162 -0.76 17.79 26.50
N ASN A 163 -2.00 17.46 26.14
CA ASN A 163 -2.49 16.08 26.05
C ASN A 163 -2.25 15.42 24.67
N GLY A 164 -1.54 16.08 23.76
CA GLY A 164 -1.17 15.48 22.46
C GLY A 164 -2.30 15.42 21.44
N GLY A 165 -3.30 16.31 21.56
CA GLY A 165 -4.39 16.45 20.61
C GLY A 165 -3.99 16.57 19.12
N PRO A 166 -2.89 17.27 18.76
CA PRO A 166 -2.41 17.31 17.37
C PRO A 166 -2.18 15.92 16.76
N TYR A 167 -1.74 14.93 17.54
CA TYR A 167 -1.53 13.57 17.05
C TYR A 167 -2.81 12.96 16.51
N GLN A 168 -3.87 12.91 17.32
CA GLN A 168 -5.17 12.37 16.92
C GLN A 168 -5.73 13.10 15.69
N LEU A 169 -5.67 14.44 15.67
CA LEU A 169 -6.12 15.21 14.51
C LEU A 169 -5.38 14.79 13.24
N VAL A 170 -4.05 14.72 13.29
CA VAL A 170 -3.23 14.35 12.14
C VAL A 170 -3.53 12.93 11.69
N ILE A 171 -3.50 11.93 12.58
CA ILE A 171 -3.66 10.53 12.18
C ILE A 171 -5.06 10.24 11.61
N PHE A 172 -6.13 10.81 12.18
CA PHE A 172 -7.49 10.55 11.68
C PHE A 172 -7.73 11.19 10.32
N HIS A 173 -7.31 12.44 10.13
CA HIS A 173 -7.43 13.11 8.83
C HIS A 173 -6.52 12.46 7.79
N PHE A 174 -5.31 12.06 8.17
CA PHE A 174 -4.37 11.37 7.30
C PHE A 174 -4.93 10.03 6.80
N LEU A 175 -5.44 9.17 7.69
CA LEU A 175 -5.99 7.86 7.31
C LEU A 175 -7.21 8.00 6.39
N ILE A 176 -8.13 8.93 6.68
CA ILE A 176 -9.27 9.22 5.79
C ILE A 176 -8.77 9.71 4.42
N GLY A 177 -7.81 10.63 4.42
CA GLY A 177 -7.20 11.16 3.21
C GLY A 177 -6.53 10.08 2.35
N CYS A 178 -5.75 9.19 2.95
CA CYS A 178 -5.10 8.08 2.25
C CYS A 178 -6.10 7.03 1.74
N ALA A 179 -7.16 6.74 2.49
CA ALA A 179 -8.25 5.87 2.01
C ALA A 179 -8.97 6.48 0.79
N CYS A 180 -9.22 7.79 0.82
CA CYS A 180 -9.77 8.50 -0.33
C CYS A 180 -8.77 8.56 -1.50
N TYR A 181 -7.48 8.69 -1.24
CA TYR A 181 -6.45 8.63 -2.28
C TYR A 181 -6.44 7.27 -3.00
N LEU A 182 -6.62 6.17 -2.27
CA LEU A 182 -6.82 4.84 -2.84
C LEU A 182 -8.06 4.82 -3.77
N GLY A 183 -9.20 5.30 -3.28
CA GLY A 183 -10.43 5.40 -4.07
C GLY A 183 -10.28 6.28 -5.32
N ARG A 184 -9.54 7.40 -5.20
CA ARG A 184 -9.25 8.31 -6.32
C ARG A 184 -8.41 7.65 -7.42
N GLN A 185 -7.45 6.79 -7.05
CA GLN A 185 -6.68 6.01 -8.04
C GLN A 185 -7.60 5.09 -8.85
N TRP A 186 -8.54 4.42 -8.18
CA TRP A 186 -9.56 3.61 -8.85
C TRP A 186 -10.45 4.49 -9.74
N GLU A 187 -10.96 5.60 -9.22
CA GLU A 187 -11.89 6.46 -9.94
C GLU A 187 -11.28 7.01 -11.23
N LEU A 188 -10.05 7.53 -11.17
CA LEU A 188 -9.35 8.00 -12.36
C LEU A 188 -9.03 6.88 -13.35
N SER A 189 -8.64 5.69 -12.86
CA SER A 189 -8.42 4.53 -13.73
C SER A 189 -9.69 4.17 -14.53
N TYR A 190 -10.86 4.28 -13.89
CA TYR A 190 -12.15 4.08 -14.54
C TYR A 190 -12.44 5.16 -15.59
N ARG A 191 -12.21 6.45 -15.28
CA ARG A 191 -12.40 7.55 -16.24
C ARG A 191 -11.54 7.42 -17.50
N LEU A 192 -10.33 6.90 -17.35
CA LEU A 192 -9.38 6.73 -18.45
C LEU A 192 -9.48 5.36 -19.16
N GLY A 193 -10.43 4.50 -18.77
CA GLY A 193 -10.55 3.15 -19.34
C GLY A 193 -9.35 2.23 -19.04
N MET A 194 -8.61 2.50 -17.98
CA MET A 194 -7.47 1.70 -17.53
C MET A 194 -7.93 0.47 -16.73
N ARG A 195 -7.01 -0.49 -16.55
CA ARG A 195 -7.22 -1.62 -15.63
C ARG A 195 -7.20 -1.11 -14.16
N PRO A 196 -8.12 -1.54 -13.28
CA PRO A 196 -8.41 -0.85 -12.02
C PRO A 196 -7.55 -1.30 -10.82
N TRP A 197 -6.33 -1.82 -11.02
CA TRP A 197 -5.58 -2.53 -9.97
C TRP A 197 -4.40 -1.76 -9.36
N ILE A 198 -4.16 -0.52 -9.77
CA ILE A 198 -3.12 0.34 -9.15
C ILE A 198 -3.46 0.60 -7.68
N CYS A 199 -4.74 0.87 -7.38
CA CYS A 199 -5.22 1.05 -6.01
C CYS A 199 -5.01 -0.18 -5.12
N VAL A 200 -5.02 -1.39 -5.70
CA VAL A 200 -4.75 -2.63 -4.97
C VAL A 200 -3.29 -2.68 -4.52
N ALA A 201 -2.34 -2.27 -5.36
CA ALA A 201 -0.94 -2.15 -4.94
C ALA A 201 -0.77 -1.10 -3.83
N TYR A 202 -1.46 0.05 -3.94
CA TYR A 202 -1.45 1.09 -2.91
C TYR A 202 -2.12 0.68 -1.59
N SER A 203 -2.98 -0.35 -1.60
CA SER A 203 -3.60 -0.85 -0.36
C SER A 203 -2.57 -1.43 0.63
N ALA A 204 -1.40 -1.90 0.16
CA ALA A 204 -0.37 -2.43 1.03
C ALA A 204 0.21 -1.38 2.01
N PRO A 205 0.75 -0.23 1.54
CA PRO A 205 1.19 0.81 2.47
C PRO A 205 0.05 1.44 3.28
N LEU A 206 -1.17 1.54 2.73
CA LEU A 206 -2.34 2.01 3.48
C LEU A 206 -2.69 1.05 4.65
N ALA A 207 -2.64 -0.25 4.41
CA ALA A 207 -2.85 -1.26 5.46
C ALA A 207 -1.78 -1.16 6.54
N SER A 208 -0.50 -0.99 6.18
CA SER A 208 0.58 -0.79 7.16
C SER A 208 0.39 0.48 8.00
N ALA A 209 0.02 1.60 7.37
CA ALA A 209 -0.29 2.84 8.09
C ALA A 209 -1.48 2.67 9.05
N THR A 210 -2.52 1.97 8.60
CA THR A 210 -3.70 1.67 9.43
C THR A 210 -3.33 0.76 10.61
N ALA A 211 -2.43 -0.20 10.39
CA ALA A 211 -1.97 -1.10 11.45
C ALA A 211 -1.27 -0.34 12.59
N VAL A 212 -0.33 0.56 12.28
CA VAL A 212 0.49 1.26 13.30
C VAL A 212 -0.19 2.48 13.93
N PHE A 213 -1.13 3.13 13.23
CA PHE A 213 -1.80 4.34 13.74
C PHE A 213 -3.21 4.10 14.29
N LEU A 214 -3.80 2.93 14.03
CA LEU A 214 -5.18 2.66 14.45
C LEU A 214 -5.34 1.28 15.07
N ILE A 215 -4.97 0.20 14.37
CA ILE A 215 -5.25 -1.15 14.86
C ILE A 215 -4.41 -1.48 16.11
N TYR A 216 -3.13 -1.14 16.10
CA TYR A 216 -2.25 -1.35 17.25
C TYR A 216 -2.71 -0.57 18.48
N PRO A 217 -2.95 0.76 18.39
CA PRO A 217 -3.61 1.51 19.47
C PRO A 217 -4.90 0.87 19.99
N ILE A 218 -5.79 0.42 19.10
CA ILE A 218 -7.05 -0.23 19.50
C ILE A 218 -6.78 -1.50 20.31
N GLY A 219 -5.81 -2.31 19.88
CA GLY A 219 -5.45 -3.55 20.55
C GLY A 219 -4.85 -3.35 21.94
N GLN A 220 -4.02 -2.31 22.10
CA GLN A 220 -3.39 -1.95 23.37
C GLN A 220 -4.24 -1.01 24.24
N GLY A 221 -5.36 -0.49 23.72
CA GLY A 221 -6.29 0.33 24.50
C GLY A 221 -5.89 1.80 24.64
N SER A 222 -4.87 2.27 23.89
CA SER A 222 -4.45 3.67 23.92
C SER A 222 -3.80 4.15 22.63
N PHE A 223 -4.06 5.40 22.26
CA PHE A 223 -3.31 6.08 21.20
C PHE A 223 -1.90 6.50 21.61
N SER A 224 -1.52 6.41 22.91
CA SER A 224 -0.13 6.61 23.36
C SER A 224 0.83 5.62 22.70
N ASP A 225 0.36 4.40 22.46
CA ASP A 225 1.16 3.30 21.92
C ASP A 225 1.18 3.30 20.38
N GLY A 226 0.46 4.25 19.78
CA GLY A 226 0.54 4.50 18.35
C GLY A 226 1.93 5.00 17.96
N MET A 227 2.39 4.62 16.76
CA MET A 227 3.71 5.06 16.29
C MET A 227 3.81 6.60 16.28
N PRO A 228 4.82 7.21 16.94
CA PRO A 228 5.01 8.66 16.91
C PRO A 228 5.30 9.20 15.51
N LEU A 229 4.89 10.44 15.22
CA LEU A 229 5.13 11.07 13.91
C LEU A 229 6.50 11.76 13.88
N GLY A 230 7.58 10.96 13.94
CA GLY A 230 8.97 11.42 13.93
C GLY A 230 9.97 10.28 13.75
N ILE A 231 11.21 10.60 13.39
CA ILE A 231 12.24 9.60 13.06
C ILE A 231 12.65 8.82 14.32
N SER A 232 13.13 9.50 15.35
CA SER A 232 13.50 8.85 16.62
C SER A 232 12.31 8.16 17.30
N GLY A 233 11.11 8.74 17.22
CA GLY A 233 9.90 8.13 17.75
C GLY A 233 9.51 6.83 17.03
N THR A 234 9.76 6.73 15.72
CA THR A 234 9.60 5.47 14.98
C THR A 234 10.56 4.39 15.50
N PHE A 235 11.81 4.75 15.80
CA PHE A 235 12.76 3.79 16.40
C PHE A 235 12.34 3.35 17.79
N ASN A 236 11.84 4.27 18.62
CA ASN A 236 11.31 3.94 19.93
C ASN A 236 10.14 2.94 19.82
N PHE A 237 9.15 3.21 18.96
CA PHE A 237 8.07 2.27 18.67
C PHE A 237 8.60 0.88 18.26
N MET A 238 9.54 0.81 17.33
CA MET A 238 10.10 -0.47 16.87
C MET A 238 10.81 -1.27 17.97
N ILE A 239 11.52 -0.59 18.88
CA ILE A 239 12.26 -1.23 19.98
C ILE A 239 11.30 -1.75 21.04
N VAL A 240 10.31 -0.95 21.45
CA VAL A 240 9.30 -1.34 22.43
C VAL A 240 8.44 -2.50 21.87
N PHE A 241 8.02 -2.40 20.61
CA PHE A 241 7.28 -3.47 19.93
C PHE A 241 8.08 -4.78 19.86
N GLN A 242 9.42 -4.72 19.71
CA GLN A 242 10.27 -5.91 19.80
C GLN A 242 10.31 -6.50 21.21
N ALA A 243 10.34 -5.66 22.24
CA ALA A 243 10.32 -6.11 23.63
C ALA A 243 9.02 -6.86 23.95
N GLU A 244 7.87 -6.27 23.62
CA GLU A 244 6.53 -6.79 23.95
C GLU A 244 6.10 -7.96 23.06
N HIS A 245 6.43 -7.92 21.76
CA HIS A 245 5.89 -8.87 20.79
C HIS A 245 6.91 -9.82 20.16
N ASN A 246 8.20 -9.61 20.40
CA ASN A 246 9.28 -10.37 19.77
C ASN A 246 9.10 -10.46 18.23
N ILE A 247 8.79 -9.33 17.60
CA ILE A 247 8.41 -9.23 16.17
C ILE A 247 9.41 -9.88 15.22
N LEU A 248 10.70 -9.86 15.54
CA LEU A 248 11.73 -10.52 14.73
C LEU A 248 11.50 -12.03 14.59
N MET A 249 10.83 -12.67 15.55
CA MET A 249 10.46 -14.09 15.54
C MET A 249 9.05 -14.34 14.98
N HIS A 250 8.37 -13.31 14.46
CA HIS A 250 7.04 -13.44 13.87
C HIS A 250 7.13 -13.70 12.35
N PRO A 251 6.51 -14.78 11.81
CA PRO A 251 6.67 -15.16 10.40
C PRO A 251 6.14 -14.11 9.43
N PHE A 252 5.09 -13.37 9.80
CA PHE A 252 4.56 -12.31 8.93
C PHE A 252 5.53 -11.14 8.77
N HIS A 253 6.32 -10.82 9.81
CA HIS A 253 7.38 -9.82 9.69
C HIS A 253 8.52 -10.33 8.80
N MET A 254 8.91 -11.60 8.91
CA MET A 254 9.91 -12.21 8.03
C MET A 254 9.48 -12.20 6.55
N LEU A 255 8.20 -12.49 6.28
CA LEU A 255 7.62 -12.36 4.93
C LEU A 255 7.65 -10.91 4.43
N GLY A 256 7.44 -9.94 5.33
CA GLY A 256 7.65 -8.52 5.11
C GLY A 256 9.05 -8.17 4.64
N VAL A 257 10.04 -8.61 5.41
CA VAL A 257 11.48 -8.43 5.12
C VAL A 257 11.81 -9.04 3.76
N ALA A 258 11.34 -10.25 3.46
CA ALA A 258 11.50 -10.87 2.15
C ALA A 258 10.84 -10.05 1.02
N GLY A 259 9.66 -9.47 1.28
CA GLY A 259 8.96 -8.56 0.38
C GLY A 259 9.77 -7.32 0.01
N VAL A 260 10.30 -6.59 0.99
CA VAL A 260 11.04 -5.34 0.75
C VAL A 260 12.47 -5.57 0.23
N PHE A 261 13.17 -6.59 0.72
CA PHE A 261 14.48 -6.97 0.18
C PHE A 261 14.38 -7.50 -1.24
N GLY A 262 13.42 -8.41 -1.49
CA GLY A 262 13.17 -8.90 -2.83
C GLY A 262 12.66 -7.81 -3.78
N GLY A 263 11.79 -6.90 -3.31
CA GLY A 263 11.35 -5.74 -4.10
C GLY A 263 12.51 -4.83 -4.52
N SER A 264 13.43 -4.55 -3.59
CA SER A 264 14.65 -3.77 -3.88
C SER A 264 15.57 -4.50 -4.87
N LEU A 265 15.80 -5.80 -4.65
CA LEU A 265 16.58 -6.66 -5.53
C LEU A 265 15.99 -6.67 -6.95
N PHE A 266 14.69 -6.87 -7.08
CA PHE A 266 14.02 -6.95 -8.37
C PHE A 266 13.92 -5.59 -9.08
N SER A 267 13.82 -4.49 -8.33
CA SER A 267 13.93 -3.14 -8.89
C SER A 267 15.31 -2.93 -9.54
N ALA A 268 16.39 -3.26 -8.82
CA ALA A 268 17.75 -3.16 -9.34
C ALA A 268 18.00 -4.11 -10.52
N MET A 269 17.54 -5.37 -10.41
CA MET A 269 17.62 -6.37 -11.47
C MET A 269 16.90 -5.91 -12.74
N HIS A 270 15.65 -5.45 -12.63
CA HIS A 270 14.88 -5.01 -13.78
C HIS A 270 15.52 -3.78 -14.44
N GLY A 271 15.87 -2.76 -13.65
CA GLY A 271 16.52 -1.55 -14.15
C GLY A 271 17.84 -1.85 -14.88
N SER A 272 18.68 -2.72 -14.31
CA SER A 272 19.95 -3.12 -14.94
C SER A 272 19.76 -3.92 -16.24
N LEU A 273 18.84 -4.88 -16.29
CA LEU A 273 18.58 -5.70 -17.49
C LEU A 273 18.02 -4.86 -18.64
N VAL A 274 17.06 -3.97 -18.36
CA VAL A 274 16.51 -3.05 -19.37
C VAL A 274 17.61 -2.13 -19.88
N THR A 275 18.36 -1.48 -18.98
CA THR A 275 19.44 -0.55 -19.35
C THR A 275 20.53 -1.24 -20.17
N SER A 276 20.89 -2.49 -19.85
CA SER A 276 21.92 -3.24 -20.59
C SER A 276 21.52 -3.66 -22.01
N SER A 277 20.24 -3.55 -22.36
CA SER A 277 19.68 -4.04 -23.63
C SER A 277 18.99 -2.96 -24.45
N LEU A 278 19.23 -1.68 -24.13
CA LEU A 278 18.75 -0.56 -24.94
C LEU A 278 19.25 -0.67 -26.39
N VAL A 279 18.36 -0.37 -27.34
CA VAL A 279 18.73 -0.25 -28.75
C VAL A 279 19.53 1.04 -28.93
N ARG A 280 20.58 0.99 -29.76
CA ARG A 280 21.46 2.14 -29.98
C ARG A 280 20.79 3.16 -30.91
N GLU A 281 20.28 4.24 -30.32
CA GLU A 281 19.62 5.34 -31.03
C GLU A 281 20.36 6.69 -30.90
N THR A 282 21.44 6.75 -30.12
CA THR A 282 22.25 7.97 -29.90
C THR A 282 23.73 7.73 -30.15
N THR A 283 24.49 8.83 -30.23
CA THR A 283 25.96 8.80 -30.25
C THR A 283 26.54 8.68 -28.84
N GLU A 284 27.87 8.54 -28.74
CA GLU A 284 28.59 8.47 -27.47
C GLU A 284 28.68 9.82 -26.73
N THR A 285 28.39 10.93 -27.40
CA THR A 285 28.47 12.29 -26.85
C THR A 285 27.15 12.79 -26.27
N GLU A 286 26.07 12.01 -26.42
CA GLU A 286 24.73 12.34 -25.97
C GLU A 286 24.24 11.31 -24.96
N SER A 287 23.33 11.71 -24.07
CA SER A 287 22.70 10.77 -23.16
C SER A 287 21.86 9.75 -23.93
N LEU A 288 22.00 8.47 -23.56
CA LEU A 288 21.20 7.37 -24.12
C LEU A 288 19.68 7.60 -23.96
N ASN A 289 19.26 8.39 -22.97
CA ASN A 289 17.86 8.72 -22.73
C ASN A 289 17.21 9.45 -23.93
N TYR A 290 17.99 10.21 -24.71
CA TYR A 290 17.46 10.90 -25.89
C TYR A 290 17.07 9.96 -27.03
N GLY A 291 17.51 8.69 -26.95
CA GLY A 291 17.09 7.64 -27.87
C GLY A 291 15.61 7.29 -27.75
N TYR A 292 15.02 7.41 -26.56
CA TYR A 292 13.60 7.21 -26.35
C TYR A 292 12.81 8.49 -26.64
N LYS A 293 11.70 8.37 -27.37
CA LYS A 293 10.72 9.44 -27.62
C LYS A 293 9.39 9.11 -26.94
N PHE A 294 8.85 10.08 -26.19
CA PHE A 294 7.59 9.90 -25.47
C PHE A 294 6.44 9.57 -26.43
N GLY A 295 5.77 8.44 -26.20
CA GLY A 295 4.66 7.97 -27.04
C GLY A 295 5.07 7.18 -28.28
N GLN A 296 6.35 6.82 -28.43
CA GLN A 296 6.77 5.91 -29.51
C GLN A 296 6.11 4.53 -29.38
N GLU A 297 5.83 3.90 -30.53
CA GLU A 297 5.18 2.58 -30.57
C GLU A 297 6.17 1.42 -30.38
N GLU A 298 7.42 1.60 -30.79
CA GLU A 298 8.44 0.56 -30.72
C GLU A 298 9.06 0.47 -29.32
N GLU A 299 9.30 -0.76 -28.86
CA GLU A 299 9.99 -1.04 -27.60
C GLU A 299 11.43 -0.51 -27.64
N THR A 300 11.85 0.19 -26.59
CA THR A 300 13.17 0.87 -26.55
C THR A 300 14.35 -0.07 -26.27
N TYR A 301 14.10 -1.35 -25.98
CA TYR A 301 15.11 -2.32 -25.57
C TYR A 301 14.82 -3.71 -26.14
N ASN A 302 15.85 -4.54 -26.25
CA ASN A 302 15.74 -5.91 -26.75
C ASN A 302 15.51 -6.91 -25.62
N ILE A 303 14.24 -7.27 -25.39
CA ILE A 303 13.85 -8.25 -24.36
C ILE A 303 14.45 -9.64 -24.59
N VAL A 304 14.68 -10.06 -25.85
CA VAL A 304 15.28 -11.37 -26.16
C VAL A 304 16.74 -11.40 -25.73
N ALA A 305 17.47 -10.30 -25.92
CA ALA A 305 18.84 -10.17 -25.44
C ALA A 305 18.90 -10.19 -23.91
N ALA A 306 18.03 -9.44 -23.23
CA ALA A 306 17.94 -9.43 -21.77
C ALA A 306 17.59 -10.81 -21.19
N HIS A 307 16.57 -11.48 -21.75
CA HIS A 307 16.17 -12.83 -21.37
C HIS A 307 17.31 -13.83 -21.61
N GLY A 308 18.00 -13.74 -22.75
CA GLY A 308 19.12 -14.59 -23.10
C GLY A 308 20.32 -14.41 -22.16
N TYR A 309 20.61 -13.19 -21.72
CA TYR A 309 21.64 -12.94 -20.72
C TYR A 309 21.26 -13.55 -19.36
N PHE A 310 20.08 -13.19 -18.83
CA PHE A 310 19.67 -13.62 -17.49
C PHE A 310 19.42 -15.13 -17.40
N GLY A 311 18.89 -15.73 -18.46
CA GLY A 311 18.69 -17.18 -18.57
C GLY A 311 20.01 -17.97 -18.60
N ARG A 312 21.11 -17.37 -19.05
CA ARG A 312 22.46 -17.95 -18.96
C ARG A 312 23.12 -17.68 -17.62
N LEU A 313 22.81 -16.56 -16.98
CA LEU A 313 23.36 -16.19 -15.67
C LEU A 313 22.90 -17.16 -14.56
N ILE A 314 21.63 -17.54 -14.56
CA ILE A 314 21.03 -18.42 -13.54
C ILE A 314 20.72 -19.80 -14.15
N PHE A 315 19.58 -19.92 -14.82
CA PHE A 315 19.22 -21.03 -15.71
C PHE A 315 17.97 -20.63 -16.50
N GLN A 316 17.76 -21.22 -17.68
CA GLN A 316 16.80 -20.72 -18.68
C GLN A 316 15.36 -20.56 -18.16
N TYR A 317 14.89 -21.47 -17.29
CA TYR A 317 13.54 -21.45 -16.74
C TYR A 317 13.32 -20.41 -15.63
N ALA A 318 14.39 -19.85 -15.04
CA ALA A 318 14.28 -18.77 -14.04
C ALA A 318 14.11 -17.38 -14.67
N SER A 319 14.22 -17.27 -16.00
CA SER A 319 14.15 -16.01 -16.71
C SER A 319 12.76 -15.78 -17.33
N PHE A 320 12.27 -14.55 -17.28
CA PHE A 320 10.98 -14.18 -17.86
C PHE A 320 11.14 -13.86 -19.35
N ASN A 321 10.41 -14.58 -20.20
CA ASN A 321 10.27 -14.27 -21.64
C ASN A 321 8.97 -13.51 -21.95
N ASN A 322 8.10 -13.32 -20.94
CA ASN A 322 6.84 -12.59 -21.04
C ASN A 322 6.90 -11.33 -20.15
N SER A 323 6.93 -10.16 -20.79
CA SER A 323 7.00 -8.87 -20.09
C SER A 323 5.83 -8.66 -19.11
N ARG A 324 4.62 -9.13 -19.45
CA ARG A 324 3.44 -8.97 -18.56
C ARG A 324 3.58 -9.78 -17.27
N GLN A 325 4.13 -10.99 -17.34
CA GLN A 325 4.36 -11.82 -16.16
C GLN A 325 5.47 -11.23 -15.28
N LEU A 326 6.54 -10.73 -15.89
CA LEU A 326 7.61 -10.03 -15.19
C LEU A 326 7.04 -8.85 -14.38
N HIS A 327 6.34 -7.93 -15.04
CA HIS A 327 5.79 -6.74 -14.38
C HIS A 327 4.71 -7.09 -13.34
N PHE A 328 3.94 -8.16 -13.56
CA PHE A 328 3.03 -8.67 -12.52
C PHE A 328 3.79 -9.13 -11.27
N LEU A 329 4.90 -9.87 -11.43
CA LEU A 329 5.73 -10.28 -10.30
C LEU A 329 6.36 -9.07 -9.58
N LEU A 330 6.87 -8.09 -10.34
CA LEU A 330 7.43 -6.86 -9.79
C LEU A 330 6.43 -6.10 -8.92
N ALA A 331 5.15 -6.12 -9.28
CA ALA A 331 4.08 -5.56 -8.46
C ALA A 331 3.72 -6.48 -7.29
N ALA A 332 3.49 -7.77 -7.53
CA ALA A 332 2.95 -8.70 -6.55
C ALA A 332 3.91 -8.97 -5.38
N TRP A 333 5.21 -9.12 -5.64
CA TRP A 333 6.18 -9.50 -4.61
C TRP A 333 6.25 -8.52 -3.42
N PRO A 334 6.53 -7.21 -3.63
CA PRO A 334 6.57 -6.27 -2.52
C PRO A 334 5.18 -6.05 -1.90
N VAL A 335 4.11 -6.02 -2.71
CA VAL A 335 2.74 -5.79 -2.22
C VAL A 335 2.30 -6.89 -1.25
N ILE A 336 2.50 -8.16 -1.62
CA ILE A 336 2.13 -9.30 -0.75
C ILE A 336 2.96 -9.31 0.52
N GLY A 337 4.27 -9.07 0.44
CA GLY A 337 5.14 -9.01 1.63
C GLY A 337 4.71 -7.91 2.61
N ILE A 338 4.40 -6.71 2.10
CA ILE A 338 3.93 -5.60 2.94
C ILE A 338 2.55 -5.90 3.54
N TRP A 339 1.63 -6.55 2.81
CA TRP A 339 0.36 -7.01 3.39
C TRP A 339 0.57 -7.94 4.57
N PHE A 340 1.48 -8.92 4.47
CA PHE A 340 1.80 -9.77 5.62
C PHE A 340 2.36 -8.95 6.79
N THR A 341 3.22 -7.96 6.54
CA THR A 341 3.74 -7.11 7.61
C THR A 341 2.63 -6.34 8.32
N ALA A 342 1.70 -5.75 7.55
CA ALA A 342 0.54 -5.05 8.08
C ALA A 342 -0.35 -5.98 8.93
N LEU A 343 -0.58 -7.21 8.43
CA LEU A 343 -1.29 -8.24 9.19
C LEU A 343 -0.55 -8.62 10.46
N GLY A 344 0.77 -8.75 10.43
CA GLY A 344 1.60 -9.08 11.58
C GLY A 344 1.43 -8.07 12.70
N VAL A 345 1.56 -6.77 12.40
CA VAL A 345 1.30 -5.71 13.37
C VAL A 345 -0.14 -5.75 13.87
N SER A 346 -1.10 -5.95 12.97
CA SER A 346 -2.52 -6.01 13.32
C SER A 346 -2.90 -7.22 14.19
N THR A 347 -2.18 -8.34 14.10
CA THR A 347 -2.40 -9.52 14.96
C THR A 347 -1.67 -9.40 16.29
N MET A 348 -0.45 -8.85 16.29
CA MET A 348 0.31 -8.58 17.52
C MET A 348 -0.34 -7.49 18.37
N ALA A 349 -1.14 -6.59 17.78
CA ALA A 349 -2.04 -5.70 18.51
C ALA A 349 -2.96 -6.43 19.50
N PHE A 350 -3.30 -7.70 19.23
CA PHE A 350 -4.09 -8.55 20.12
C PHE A 350 -3.22 -9.61 20.82
N ASN A 351 -1.94 -9.29 21.02
CA ASN A 351 -0.96 -10.07 21.77
C ASN A 351 -0.70 -11.49 21.23
N LEU A 352 -0.97 -11.71 19.93
CA LEU A 352 -0.52 -12.91 19.21
C LEU A 352 0.91 -12.69 18.70
N ASN A 353 1.87 -12.98 19.56
CA ASN A 353 3.27 -12.60 19.43
C ASN A 353 4.10 -13.54 18.54
N GLY A 354 5.35 -13.16 18.27
CA GLY A 354 6.33 -14.02 17.60
C GLY A 354 6.61 -15.32 18.35
N PHE A 355 7.26 -16.28 17.67
CA PHE A 355 7.58 -17.56 18.29
C PHE A 355 8.43 -17.37 19.56
N ASN A 356 8.06 -18.12 20.60
CA ASN A 356 8.80 -18.19 21.86
C ASN A 356 9.48 -19.56 21.96
N PHE A 357 10.81 -19.58 21.83
CA PHE A 357 11.63 -20.78 21.98
C PHE A 357 12.58 -20.68 23.20
N ASN A 358 12.19 -19.91 24.20
CA ASN A 358 12.97 -19.75 25.43
C ASN A 358 13.12 -21.11 26.12
N GLN A 359 14.36 -21.48 26.45
CA GLN A 359 14.72 -22.71 27.14
C GLN A 359 14.20 -24.00 26.47
N SER A 360 13.99 -23.96 25.15
CA SER A 360 13.37 -25.07 24.40
C SER A 360 14.28 -26.30 24.25
N ILE A 361 15.60 -26.16 24.44
CA ILE A 361 16.55 -27.27 24.38
C ILE A 361 17.04 -27.58 25.79
N ILE A 362 16.87 -28.83 26.21
CA ILE A 362 17.22 -29.34 27.53
C ILE A 362 18.09 -30.58 27.37
N ASP A 363 19.13 -30.72 28.18
CA ASP A 363 19.96 -31.93 28.21
C ASP A 363 19.29 -33.10 28.97
N SER A 364 19.93 -34.27 28.98
CA SER A 364 19.39 -35.45 29.67
C SER A 364 19.29 -35.31 31.20
N GLN A 365 19.91 -34.27 31.78
CA GLN A 365 19.87 -33.98 33.21
C GLN A 365 18.83 -32.90 33.57
N GLY A 366 18.07 -32.40 32.58
CA GLY A 366 17.10 -31.32 32.81
C GLY A 366 17.72 -29.92 32.81
N ARG A 367 18.97 -29.74 32.37
CA ARG A 367 19.63 -28.44 32.30
C ARG A 367 19.35 -27.77 30.95
N VAL A 368 19.03 -26.48 30.98
CA VAL A 368 18.80 -25.68 29.78
C VAL A 368 20.09 -25.53 28.98
N ILE A 369 20.02 -25.77 27.67
CA ILE A 369 21.07 -25.47 26.71
C ILE A 369 20.66 -24.19 25.97
N GLY A 370 21.34 -23.09 26.26
CA GLY A 370 21.04 -21.79 25.65
C GLY A 370 21.21 -21.79 24.13
N THR A 371 20.29 -21.13 23.43
CA THR A 371 20.24 -20.95 21.99
C THR A 371 20.28 -19.45 21.62
N TRP A 372 20.31 -19.13 20.33
CA TRP A 372 20.16 -17.75 19.87
C TRP A 372 18.81 -17.13 20.27
N ALA A 373 17.74 -17.93 20.41
CA ALA A 373 16.46 -17.44 20.90
C ALA A 373 16.57 -16.95 22.35
N ASP A 374 17.32 -17.65 23.19
CA ASP A 374 17.57 -17.23 24.57
C ASP A 374 18.41 -15.95 24.64
N VAL A 375 19.36 -15.75 23.71
CA VAL A 375 20.13 -14.50 23.59
C VAL A 375 19.22 -13.34 23.18
N ILE A 376 18.32 -13.54 22.21
CA ILE A 376 17.30 -12.54 21.84
C ILE A 376 16.43 -12.20 23.05
N ASN A 377 15.99 -13.21 23.79
CA ASN A 377 15.20 -13.01 25.00
C ASN A 377 15.93 -12.14 26.04
N ARG A 378 17.26 -12.30 26.20
CA ARG A 378 18.05 -11.41 27.07
C ARG A 378 18.10 -9.97 26.58
N ALA A 379 18.11 -9.74 25.27
CA ALA A 379 18.04 -8.40 24.70
C ALA A 379 16.65 -7.78 24.92
N ASN A 380 15.58 -8.54 24.68
CA ASN A 380 14.20 -8.11 24.92
C ASN A 380 13.99 -7.73 26.39
N LEU A 381 14.46 -8.55 27.34
CA LEU A 381 14.42 -8.23 28.77
C LEU A 381 15.12 -6.90 29.10
N GLY A 382 16.21 -6.58 28.41
CA GLY A 382 16.90 -5.30 28.61
C GLY A 382 16.08 -4.10 28.12
N MET A 383 15.27 -4.27 27.09
CA MET A 383 14.34 -3.25 26.60
C MET A 383 13.14 -3.13 27.54
N GLU A 384 12.53 -4.26 27.90
CA GLU A 384 11.36 -4.37 28.78
C GLU A 384 11.60 -3.70 30.14
N VAL A 385 12.72 -3.96 30.81
CA VAL A 385 12.96 -3.37 32.15
C VAL A 385 13.34 -1.88 32.12
N MET A 386 13.59 -1.30 30.94
CA MET A 386 14.06 0.08 30.79
C MET A 386 13.04 1.01 30.14
N HIS A 387 12.13 0.49 29.32
CA HIS A 387 11.08 1.30 28.69
C HIS A 387 10.10 1.82 29.75
N GLU A 388 9.59 3.04 29.52
CA GLU A 388 8.63 3.72 30.41
C GLU A 388 8.94 3.56 31.91
N ARG A 389 10.20 3.82 32.28
CA ARG A 389 10.81 3.56 33.60
C ARG A 389 10.02 4.09 34.82
N ASN A 390 9.07 5.01 34.61
CA ASN A 390 8.26 5.66 35.64
C ASN A 390 6.76 5.32 35.55
N ALA A 391 6.31 4.54 34.55
CA ALA A 391 4.89 4.24 34.31
C ALA A 391 4.39 3.01 35.08
N HIS A 392 5.28 2.05 35.35
CA HIS A 392 4.92 0.73 35.87
C HIS A 392 4.95 0.67 37.41
N ASN A 393 3.78 0.40 38.02
CA ASN A 393 3.64 0.19 39.48
C ASN A 393 3.49 -1.28 39.88
N PHE A 394 3.23 -2.16 38.92
CA PHE A 394 2.98 -3.58 39.10
C PHE A 394 4.03 -4.41 38.33
N PRO A 395 4.29 -5.66 38.74
CA PRO A 395 5.37 -6.47 38.16
C PRO A 395 5.06 -7.05 36.77
N LEU A 396 3.82 -6.94 36.30
CA LEU A 396 3.41 -7.39 34.98
C LEU A 396 2.92 -6.18 34.19
N ASP A 397 3.50 -5.99 33.02
CA ASP A 397 3.00 -5.05 32.02
C ASP A 397 1.88 -5.73 31.22
N LEU A 398 0.64 -5.34 31.52
CA LEU A 398 -0.57 -5.86 30.90
C LEU A 398 -1.44 -4.66 30.51
N ALA A 399 -1.70 -4.50 29.21
CA ALA A 399 -2.56 -3.46 28.68
C ALA A 399 -4.08 -3.81 28.71
N ALA A 400 -4.47 -4.86 29.43
CA ALA A 400 -5.87 -5.30 29.55
C ALA A 400 -6.41 -5.08 30.97
N GLY A 401 -7.35 -4.14 31.11
CA GLY A 401 -8.11 -3.89 32.34
C GLY A 401 -9.51 -4.53 32.34
N ASP A 402 -10.23 -4.40 33.45
CA ASP A 402 -11.65 -4.79 33.55
C ASP A 402 -12.51 -4.01 32.55
N VAL A 403 -13.43 -4.70 31.87
CA VAL A 403 -14.34 -4.09 30.88
C VAL A 403 -15.21 -3.03 31.57
N ALA A 404 -14.95 -1.75 31.31
CA ALA A 404 -15.87 -0.69 31.69
C ALA A 404 -17.17 -0.83 30.87
N PRO A 405 -18.36 -0.84 31.50
CA PRO A 405 -19.61 -0.93 30.76
C PRO A 405 -19.76 0.30 29.85
N VAL A 406 -19.98 0.04 28.56
CA VAL A 406 -20.27 1.09 27.58
C VAL A 406 -21.53 1.84 28.02
N ALA A 407 -21.45 3.16 28.14
CA ALA A 407 -22.61 3.99 28.43
C ALA A 407 -23.61 3.90 27.25
N LEU A 408 -24.68 3.13 27.43
CA LEU A 408 -25.73 2.92 26.41
C LEU A 408 -26.69 4.11 26.27
N THR A 409 -26.53 5.14 27.11
CA THR A 409 -27.38 6.33 27.13
C THR A 409 -26.52 7.57 27.29
N ALA A 410 -26.67 8.51 26.36
CA ALA A 410 -26.06 9.83 26.45
C ALA A 410 -26.54 10.57 27.72
N PRO A 411 -25.70 11.39 28.37
CA PRO A 411 -26.14 12.24 29.45
C PRO A 411 -27.27 13.17 28.98
N ALA A 412 -28.36 13.24 29.76
CA ALA A 412 -29.39 14.23 29.50
C ALA A 412 -28.81 15.63 29.71
N ILE A 413 -28.75 16.43 28.65
CA ILE A 413 -28.46 17.85 28.73
C ILE A 413 -29.70 18.50 29.35
N ASN A 414 -29.69 18.68 30.67
CA ASN A 414 -30.63 19.57 31.34
C ASN A 414 -30.08 20.99 31.14
N GLY A 415 -30.71 21.73 30.23
CA GLY A 415 -30.34 23.10 29.87
C GLY A 415 -30.55 24.12 30.99
#